data_AF-A0A0P4UWS2-F1
#
_entry.id   AF-A0A0P4UWS2-F1
#
_cell.length_a   1.000
_cell.length_b   1.000
_cell.length_c   1.000
_cell.angle_alpha   90.00
_cell.angle_beta   90.00
_cell.angle_gamma   90.00
#
_symmetry.space_group_name_H-M   'P 1'
#
loop_
_entity.id
_entity.type
_entity.pdbx_description
1 polymer ?
#
loop_
_entity_poly.entity_id
_entity_poly.type
_entity_poly.pdbx_seq_one_letter_code
_entity_poly.pdbx_strand_id
1 'polypeptide(L)' 'MTFAPDDGWSLFDLMNLQRELESILGRPVDLLEKRDLKNPFRRSEVLRTHQVIYVAS' A
#
# COMPACT_ATOMS: atom_id res chain seq x y z
N MET A 1 20.58 -11.12 -4.21
CA MET A 1 20.00 -10.45 -3.03
C MET A 1 18.73 -11.21 -2.70
N THR A 2 18.72 -11.97 -1.61
CA THR A 2 17.60 -12.85 -1.24
C THR A 2 16.79 -12.14 -0.17
N PHE A 3 15.48 -12.04 -0.34
CA PHE A 3 14.60 -11.49 0.68
C PHE A 3 14.65 -12.38 1.94
N ALA A 4 14.64 -11.75 3.11
CA ALA A 4 14.60 -12.45 4.40
C ALA A 4 13.30 -13.29 4.50
N PRO A 5 13.30 -14.39 5.29
CA PRO A 5 12.10 -15.18 5.50
C PRO A 5 10.95 -14.30 5.98
N ASP A 6 9.77 -14.53 5.41
CA ASP A 6 8.59 -13.68 5.54
C ASP A 6 7.92 -13.91 6.90
N ASP A 7 8.29 -13.12 7.90
CA ASP A 7 7.58 -13.03 9.18
C ASP A 7 6.35 -12.10 9.11
N GLY A 8 5.97 -11.67 7.90
CA GLY A 8 4.91 -10.71 7.68
C GLY A 8 5.27 -9.30 8.14
N TRP A 9 4.42 -8.33 7.78
CA TRP A 9 4.61 -6.93 8.15
C TRP A 9 3.88 -6.66 9.47
N SER A 10 4.58 -6.11 10.46
CA SER A 10 3.93 -5.59 11.66
C SER A 10 3.20 -4.28 11.36
N LEU A 11 2.32 -3.85 12.28
CA LEU A 11 1.66 -2.54 12.16
C LEU A 11 2.68 -1.38 12.13
N PHE A 12 3.80 -1.50 12.86
CA PHE A 12 4.85 -0.50 12.85
C PHE A 12 5.58 -0.45 11.50
N ASP A 13 5.76 -1.59 10.84
CA ASP A 13 6.38 -1.64 9.51
C ASP A 13 5.51 -0.92 8.48
N LEU A 14 4.19 -1.12 8.53
CA LEU A 14 3.25 -0.41 7.66
C LEU A 14 3.24 1.10 7.92
N MET A 15 3.28 1.53 9.20
CA MET A 15 3.38 2.94 9.56
C MET A 15 4.70 3.58 9.08
N ASN A 16 5.81 2.85 9.17
CA ASN A 16 7.10 3.32 8.67
C ASN A 16 7.08 3.46 7.15
N LEU A 17 6.56 2.45 6.43
CA LEU A 17 6.40 2.48 4.99
C LEU A 17 5.55 3.67 4.53
N GLN A 18 4.43 3.94 5.21
CA GLN A 18 3.60 5.09 4.88
C GLN A 18 4.39 6.41 5.00
N ARG A 19 5.12 6.62 6.11
CA ARG A 19 5.95 7.83 6.30
C ARG A 19 7.03 7.97 5.23
N GLU A 20 7.67 6.88 4.84
CA GLU A 20 8.66 6.87 3.76
C GLU A 20 8.04 7.25 2.42
N LEU A 21 6.88 6.68 2.07
CA LEU A 21 6.15 7.02 0.85
C LEU A 21 5.72 8.49 0.83
N GLU A 22 5.26 9.03 1.96
CA GLU A 22 4.91 10.45 2.09
C GLU A 22 6.13 11.36 1.85
N SER A 23 7.28 10.99 2.42
CA SER A 23 8.54 11.71 2.20
C SER A 23 9.00 11.66 0.75
N ILE A 24 8.84 10.52 0.08
CA ILE A 24 9.24 10.35 -1.33
C ILE A 24 8.30 11.13 -2.26
N LEU A 25 6.99 11.11 -1.99
CA LEU A 25 5.98 11.72 -2.85
C LEU A 25 5.72 13.19 -2.53
N GLY A 26 6.20 13.69 -1.38
CA GLY A 26 6.01 15.07 -0.93
C GLY A 26 4.55 15.43 -0.62
N ARG A 27 3.71 14.43 -0.33
CA ARG A 27 2.27 14.61 -0.04
C ARG A 27 1.77 13.51 0.91
N PRO A 28 0.65 13.72 1.61
CA PRO A 28 0.01 12.68 2.43
C PRO A 28 -0.32 11.44 1.60
N VAL A 29 -0.15 10.26 2.20
CA VAL A 29 -0.39 8.96 1.56
C VAL A 29 -1.27 8.11 2.45
N ASP A 30 -2.39 7.64 1.91
CA ASP A 30 -3.19 6.60 2.54
C ASP A 30 -2.67 5.23 2.09
N LEU A 31 -2.09 4.47 3.04
CA LEU A 31 -1.69 3.08 2.83
C LEU A 31 -2.77 2.14 3.40
N LEU A 32 -3.34 1.29 2.56
CA LEU A 32 -4.38 0.35 2.96
C LEU A 32 -4.30 -0.95 2.16
N GLU A 33 -4.71 -2.05 2.78
CA GLU A 33 -4.88 -3.31 2.06
C GLU A 33 -6.16 -3.27 1.22
N LYS A 34 -6.13 -3.95 0.07
CA LYS A 34 -7.29 -4.02 -0.85
C LYS A 34 -8.56 -4.57 -0.19
N ARG A 35 -8.42 -5.39 0.86
CA ARG A 35 -9.54 -5.97 1.62
C ARG A 35 -10.25 -4.94 2.51
N ASP A 36 -9.57 -3.87 2.91
CA ASP A 36 -10.13 -2.84 3.78
C ASP A 36 -10.94 -1.79 3.00
N LEU A 37 -10.88 -1.83 1.67
CA LEU A 37 -11.66 -1.00 0.77
C LEU A 37 -13.12 -1.50 0.67
N LYS A 38 -13.86 -1.34 1.77
CA LYS A 38 -15.24 -1.83 1.98
C LYS A 38 -16.31 -0.89 1.43
N ASN A 39 -16.06 0.43 1.45
CA ASN A 39 -17.03 1.40 0.94
C ASN A 39 -17.17 1.22 -0.58
N PRO A 40 -18.38 0.94 -1.10
CA PRO A 40 -18.57 0.61 -2.52
C PRO A 40 -18.22 1.76 -3.46
N PHE A 41 -18.45 3.01 -3.06
CA PHE A 41 -18.14 4.21 -3.87
C PHE A 41 -16.63 4.47 -3.92
N ARG A 42 -15.94 4.38 -2.77
CA ARG A 42 -14.47 4.49 -2.74
C ARG A 42 -13.81 3.34 -3.50
N ARG A 43 -14.36 2.13 -3.35
CA ARG A 43 -13.86 0.94 -4.03
C ARG A 43 -13.95 1.07 -5.55
N SER A 44 -15.11 1.47 -6.07
CA SER A 44 -15.31 1.60 -7.51
C SER A 44 -14.38 2.66 -8.10
N GLU A 45 -14.24 3.82 -7.47
CA GLU A 45 -13.35 4.89 -7.94
C GLU A 45 -11.87 4.45 -7.94
N VAL A 46 -11.37 3.91 -6.82
CA VAL A 46 -9.99 3.45 -6.71
C VAL A 46 -9.70 2.35 -7.73
N LEU A 47 -10.56 1.34 -7.88
CA LEU A 47 -10.34 0.28 -8.86
C LEU A 47 -10.47 0.77 -10.31
N ARG A 48 -11.26 1.83 -10.57
CA ARG A 48 -11.36 2.42 -11.90
C ARG A 48 -10.10 3.19 -12.28
N THR A 49 -9.42 3.83 -11.33
CA THR A 49 -8.26 4.70 -11.58
C THR A 49 -6.92 4.11 -11.16
N HIS A 50 -6.90 2.90 -10.57
CA HIS A 50 -5.67 2.27 -10.09
C HIS A 50 -4.65 2.02 -11.21
N GLN A 51 -3.39 2.05 -10.83
CA GLN A 51 -2.27 1.68 -11.68
C GLN A 51 -1.45 0.62 -10.94
N VAL A 52 -1.18 -0.50 -11.61
CA VAL A 52 -0.34 -1.57 -11.06
C VAL A 52 1.12 -1.18 -11.28
N ILE A 53 1.86 -0.98 -10.19
CA ILE A 53 3.27 -0.54 -10.24
C ILE A 53 4.28 -1.69 -10.10
N TYR A 54 3.85 -2.85 -9.61
CA TYR A 54 4.70 -4.03 -9.45
C TYR A 54 3.88 -5.32 -9.59
N VAL A 55 4.43 -6.31 -10.29
CA VAL A 55 3.91 -7.68 -10.41
C VAL A 55 5.10 -8.61 -10.26
N ALA A 56 5.09 -9.46 -9.22
CA ALA A 56 6.06 -10.54 -9.10
C ALA A 56 5.68 -11.67 -10.07
N SER A 57 6.66 -12.16 -10.83
CA SER A 57 6.54 -13.28 -11.77
C SER A 57 7.03 -14.57 -11.15
#